data_AF-A0A1V8M1E9-F1
#
_entry.id   AF-A0A1V8M1E9-F1
#
_cell.length_a   1.000
_cell.length_b   1.000
_cell.length_c   1.000
_cell.angle_alpha   90.00
_cell.angle_beta   90.00
_cell.angle_gamma   90.00
#
_symmetry.space_group_name_H-M   'P 1'
#
loop_
_entity.id
_entity.type
_entity.pdbx_description
1 polymer ?
#
loop_
_entity_poly.entity_id
_entity_poly.type
_entity_poly.pdbx_seq_one_letter_code
_entity_poly.pdbx_strand_id
1 'polypeptide(L)'
;MPNRFFAVYLSAEGRKQMNQKNFYIVMLALCTACSSASGSQTTEFTFVDTSTQKSPEYYQYSVVQAGDNYNFKFDKSPADNASKLKAGYHVLQSIFKDDSINKTHSESYIRERARCYVFDSRFHTYSLCFLPNDFSLKDKGRFWGFVTQVPNWKWLFTRFFLPLLLIYGLVFYTARCKKTHISEI
;
A
#
# COMPACT_ATOMS: atom_id res chain seq x y z
N MET A 1 -30.25 -16.19 76.81
CA MET A 1 -29.19 -15.15 76.95
C MET A 1 -28.24 -15.24 75.77
N PRO A 2 -27.75 -14.10 75.23
CA PRO A 2 -27.39 -13.93 73.82
C PRO A 2 -25.89 -13.79 73.55
N ASN A 3 -25.46 -13.94 72.29
CA ASN A 3 -24.42 -13.13 71.59
C ASN A 3 -24.25 -13.69 70.16
N ARG A 4 -24.79 -13.05 69.12
CA ARG A 4 -24.12 -12.04 68.25
C ARG A 4 -22.75 -12.49 67.74
N PHE A 5 -22.64 -12.75 66.43
CA PHE A 5 -21.69 -12.06 65.52
C PHE A 5 -22.12 -12.27 64.06
N PHE A 6 -22.41 -11.15 63.39
CA PHE A 6 -22.45 -11.00 61.94
C PHE A 6 -21.01 -11.09 61.40
N ALA A 7 -20.78 -11.77 60.28
CA ALA A 7 -19.70 -11.41 59.36
C ALA A 7 -20.03 -11.88 57.93
N VAL A 8 -20.26 -10.88 57.09
CA VAL A 8 -20.36 -10.92 55.64
C VAL A 8 -19.02 -11.35 55.04
N TYR A 9 -19.02 -12.34 54.15
CA TYR A 9 -17.99 -12.48 53.12
C TYR A 9 -18.66 -12.86 51.79
N LEU A 10 -19.13 -11.84 51.06
CA LEU A 10 -19.37 -11.93 49.63
C LEU A 10 -17.99 -11.93 48.95
N SER A 11 -17.59 -13.12 48.49
CA SER A 11 -16.37 -13.36 47.74
C SER A 11 -16.33 -12.49 46.48
N ALA A 12 -15.20 -11.81 46.30
CA ALA A 12 -14.94 -10.86 45.24
C ALA A 12 -14.76 -11.58 43.89
N GLU A 13 -15.87 -11.83 43.18
CA GLU A 13 -15.87 -12.52 41.89
C GLU A 13 -16.53 -11.64 40.82
N GLY A 14 -15.92 -10.49 40.53
CA GLY A 14 -16.54 -9.49 39.66
C GLY A 14 -15.61 -8.51 38.95
N ARG A 15 -14.30 -8.78 38.84
CA ARG A 15 -13.35 -7.79 38.27
C ARG A 15 -12.31 -8.31 37.29
N LYS A 16 -12.46 -9.54 36.76
CA LYS A 16 -11.50 -10.12 35.78
C LYS A 16 -12.08 -10.48 34.39
N GLN A 17 -13.37 -10.28 34.14
CA GLN A 17 -13.97 -10.66 32.84
C GLN A 17 -14.04 -9.54 31.79
N MET A 18 -13.82 -8.27 32.15
CA MET A 18 -14.07 -7.14 31.24
C MET A 18 -12.91 -6.77 30.31
N ASN A 19 -11.72 -7.37 30.48
CA ASN A 19 -10.55 -7.10 29.62
C ASN A 19 -10.34 -8.12 28.49
N GLN A 20 -10.91 -9.33 28.60
CA GLN A 20 -10.68 -10.36 27.59
C GLN A 20 -11.57 -10.14 26.35
N LYS A 21 -12.83 -9.75 26.55
CA LYS A 21 -13.80 -9.52 25.45
C LYS A 21 -13.39 -8.37 24.53
N ASN A 22 -12.86 -7.28 25.07
CA ASN A 22 -12.37 -6.15 24.27
C ASN A 22 -11.14 -6.53 23.44
N PHE A 23 -10.28 -7.42 23.96
CA PHE A 23 -9.09 -7.88 23.24
C PHE A 23 -9.44 -8.75 22.02
N TYR A 24 -10.44 -9.64 22.17
CA TYR A 24 -10.90 -10.47 21.05
C TYR A 24 -11.60 -9.67 19.95
N ILE A 25 -12.35 -8.62 20.28
CA ILE A 25 -13.03 -7.77 19.28
C ILE A 25 -12.00 -6.98 18.44
N VAL A 26 -10.93 -6.48 19.07
CA VAL A 26 -9.85 -5.79 18.35
C VAL A 26 -9.08 -6.75 17.43
N MET A 27 -8.81 -7.98 17.88
CA MET A 27 -8.17 -9.00 17.04
C MET A 27 -9.06 -9.47 15.89
N LEU A 28 -10.38 -9.62 16.11
CA LEU A 28 -11.32 -10.05 15.07
C LEU A 28 -11.49 -8.99 13.97
N ALA A 29 -11.44 -7.70 14.33
CA ALA A 29 -11.51 -6.58 13.38
C ALA A 29 -10.24 -6.43 12.51
N LEU A 30 -9.10 -6.98 12.95
CA LEU A 30 -7.85 -6.94 12.19
C LEU A 30 -7.72 -8.09 11.18
N CYS A 31 -8.42 -9.21 11.38
CA CYS A 31 -8.31 -10.41 10.54
C CYS A 31 -9.31 -10.47 9.37
N THR A 32 -10.41 -9.72 9.38
CA THR A 32 -11.46 -9.80 8.35
C THR A 32 -11.17 -8.99 7.07
N ALA A 33 -9.99 -8.38 6.94
CA ALA A 33 -9.65 -7.53 5.79
C ALA A 33 -8.95 -8.22 4.60
N CYS A 34 -8.76 -9.55 4.62
CA CYS A 34 -8.03 -10.25 3.56
C CYS A 34 -8.81 -11.45 3.04
N SER A 35 -9.66 -11.25 2.03
CA SER A 35 -10.01 -12.27 1.02
C SER A 35 -10.91 -11.63 -0.05
N SER A 36 -10.33 -10.80 -0.92
CA SER A 36 -10.97 -10.40 -2.17
C SER A 36 -10.40 -11.29 -3.27
N ALA A 37 -11.17 -12.26 -3.76
CA ALA A 37 -10.82 -12.99 -4.96
C ALA A 37 -10.99 -12.05 -6.16
N SER A 38 -9.88 -11.46 -6.61
CA SER A 38 -9.87 -10.55 -7.76
C SER A 38 -9.98 -11.34 -9.05
N GLY A 39 -11.12 -11.25 -9.73
CA GLY A 39 -11.20 -11.63 -11.14
C GLY A 39 -10.23 -10.75 -11.96
N SER A 40 -9.55 -11.34 -12.94
CA SER A 40 -8.62 -10.62 -13.82
C SER A 40 -9.38 -9.55 -14.62
N GLN A 41 -9.32 -8.29 -14.18
CA GLN A 41 -9.88 -7.16 -14.91
C GLN A 41 -8.83 -6.62 -15.89
N THR A 42 -9.19 -6.58 -17.17
CA THR A 42 -8.42 -5.90 -18.21
C THR A 42 -8.92 -4.46 -18.32
N THR A 43 -8.02 -3.49 -18.24
CA THR A 43 -8.33 -2.06 -18.35
C THR A 43 -7.54 -1.45 -19.50
N GLU A 44 -8.17 -0.58 -20.29
CA GLU A 44 -7.55 0.06 -21.45
C GLU A 44 -7.29 1.54 -21.17
N PHE A 45 -6.15 2.02 -21.65
CA PHE A 45 -5.68 3.37 -21.42
C PHE A 45 -4.96 3.90 -22.66
N THR A 46 -4.77 5.22 -22.70
CA THR A 46 -4.01 5.89 -23.77
C THR A 46 -2.92 6.75 -23.15
N PHE A 47 -1.70 6.62 -23.64
CA PHE A 47 -0.57 7.49 -23.36
C PHE A 47 -0.40 8.47 -24.53
N VAL A 48 -0.21 9.76 -24.20
CA VAL A 48 0.02 10.81 -25.20
C VAL A 48 1.43 11.34 -25.03
N ASP A 49 2.28 11.12 -26.04
CA ASP A 49 3.62 11.71 -26.05
C ASP A 49 3.57 13.09 -26.71
N THR A 50 3.84 14.11 -25.90
CA THR A 50 3.92 15.52 -26.34
C THR A 50 5.36 15.97 -26.60
N SER A 51 6.36 15.10 -26.40
CA SER A 51 7.77 15.49 -26.45
C SER A 51 8.37 15.50 -27.87
N THR A 52 7.72 14.84 -28.83
CA THR A 52 8.07 14.88 -30.25
C THR A 52 7.50 16.14 -30.89
N GLN A 53 8.38 17.10 -31.23
CA GLN A 53 8.09 18.43 -31.83
C GLN A 53 7.23 18.43 -33.12
N LYS A 54 6.86 17.30 -33.70
CA LYS A 54 6.16 17.22 -35.00
C LYS A 54 4.69 16.82 -34.94
N SER A 55 4.20 16.23 -33.84
CA SER A 55 2.77 15.98 -33.56
C SER A 55 2.63 15.14 -32.29
N PRO A 56 1.56 15.33 -31.50
CA PRO A 56 1.27 14.43 -30.38
C PRO A 56 0.99 13.03 -30.91
N GLU A 57 1.77 12.04 -30.45
CA GLU A 57 1.55 10.64 -30.77
C GLU A 57 0.75 9.95 -29.65
N TYR A 58 -0.25 9.16 -30.06
CA TYR A 58 -1.12 8.42 -29.16
C TYR A 58 -0.72 6.95 -29.14
N TYR A 59 -0.58 6.40 -27.95
CA TYR A 59 -0.16 5.03 -27.68
C TYR A 59 -1.19 4.34 -26.80
N GLN A 60 -1.97 3.44 -27.38
CA GLN A 60 -2.92 2.63 -26.63
C GLN A 60 -2.20 1.50 -25.90
N TYR A 61 -2.66 1.21 -24.68
CA TYR A 61 -2.17 0.10 -23.88
C TYR A 61 -3.27 -0.51 -23.02
N SER A 62 -3.12 -1.81 -22.78
CA SER A 62 -3.96 -2.59 -21.87
C SER A 62 -3.17 -2.95 -20.62
N VAL A 63 -3.87 -3.02 -19.49
CA VAL A 63 -3.34 -3.44 -18.20
C VAL A 63 -4.18 -4.62 -17.70
N VAL A 64 -3.51 -5.67 -17.25
CA VAL A 64 -4.12 -6.87 -16.68
C VAL A 64 -3.51 -7.11 -15.30
N GLN A 65 -4.37 -7.24 -14.29
CA GLN A 65 -3.94 -7.60 -12.94
C GLN A 65 -3.59 -9.09 -12.87
N ALA A 66 -2.39 -9.40 -12.37
CA ALA A 66 -1.87 -10.75 -12.16
C ALA A 66 -1.42 -10.90 -10.71
N GLY A 67 -2.36 -11.25 -9.82
CA GLY A 67 -2.14 -11.26 -8.37
C GLY A 67 -1.93 -9.85 -7.84
N ASP A 68 -0.79 -9.62 -7.19
CA ASP A 68 -0.38 -8.30 -6.66
C ASP A 68 0.33 -7.42 -7.69
N ASN A 69 0.60 -7.95 -8.88
CA ASN A 69 1.31 -7.26 -9.94
C ASN A 69 0.36 -6.87 -11.07
N TYR A 70 0.76 -5.89 -11.88
CA TYR A 70 0.02 -5.50 -13.08
C TYR A 70 0.89 -5.64 -14.30
N ASN A 71 0.43 -6.41 -15.27
CA ASN A 71 1.07 -6.54 -16.57
C ASN A 71 0.48 -5.50 -17.50
N PHE A 72 1.33 -4.81 -18.26
CA PHE A 72 0.89 -3.85 -19.27
C PHE A 72 1.41 -4.25 -20.65
N LYS A 73 0.63 -3.89 -21.67
CA LYS A 73 0.98 -4.13 -23.07
C LYS A 73 0.51 -2.97 -23.92
N PHE A 74 1.44 -2.34 -24.61
CA PHE A 74 1.19 -1.32 -25.62
C PHE A 74 1.02 -1.95 -27.00
N ASP A 75 0.15 -1.35 -27.81
CA ASP A 75 -0.08 -1.78 -29.19
C ASP A 75 1.05 -1.31 -30.12
N LYS A 76 1.66 -0.17 -29.80
CA LYS A 76 2.80 0.42 -30.52
C LYS A 76 3.91 0.76 -29.53
N SER A 77 5.14 0.39 -29.85
CA SER A 77 6.32 0.81 -29.08
C SER A 77 6.68 2.26 -29.39
N PRO A 78 6.93 3.12 -28.38
CA PRO A 78 7.65 4.37 -28.58
C PRO A 78 9.03 4.09 -29.18
N ALA A 79 9.54 5.02 -29.99
CA ALA A 79 10.76 4.82 -30.78
C ALA A 79 12.04 4.89 -29.92
N ASP A 80 12.07 5.79 -28.94
CA ASP A 80 13.22 6.08 -28.11
C ASP A 80 13.05 5.54 -26.68
N ASN A 81 14.18 5.26 -26.03
CA ASN A 81 14.19 4.73 -24.68
C ASN A 81 13.65 5.72 -23.65
N ALA A 82 13.77 7.03 -23.89
CA ALA A 82 13.27 8.04 -22.98
C ALA A 82 11.73 8.09 -23.01
N SER A 83 11.10 8.05 -24.18
CA SER A 83 9.63 7.94 -24.28
C SER A 83 9.10 6.59 -23.82
N LYS A 84 9.83 5.49 -23.99
CA LYS A 84 9.48 4.20 -23.34
C LYS A 84 9.42 4.34 -21.82
N LEU A 85 10.42 4.98 -21.22
CA LEU A 85 10.44 5.19 -19.77
C LEU A 85 9.31 6.12 -19.31
N LYS A 86 9.03 7.20 -20.06
CA LYS A 86 7.88 8.09 -19.80
C LYS A 86 6.54 7.37 -19.90
N ALA A 87 6.37 6.54 -20.94
CA ALA A 87 5.19 5.73 -21.12
C ALA A 87 4.99 4.77 -19.94
N GLY A 88 6.04 4.06 -19.53
CA GLY A 88 5.98 3.18 -18.36
C GLY A 88 5.75 3.92 -17.03
N TYR A 89 6.31 5.13 -16.86
CA TYR A 89 5.98 5.99 -15.72
C TYR A 89 4.50 6.41 -15.72
N HIS A 90 3.94 6.72 -16.90
CA HIS A 90 2.52 7.01 -17.03
C HIS A 90 1.65 5.79 -16.68
N VAL A 91 2.08 4.58 -17.03
CA VAL A 91 1.43 3.33 -16.57
C VAL A 91 1.42 3.23 -15.05
N LEU A 92 2.54 3.52 -14.38
CA LEU A 92 2.59 3.53 -12.91
C LEU A 92 1.58 4.51 -12.31
N GLN A 93 1.54 5.74 -12.83
CA GLN A 93 0.60 6.76 -12.35
C GLN A 93 -0.86 6.38 -12.62
N SER A 94 -1.19 5.81 -13.78
CA SER A 94 -2.57 5.45 -14.14
C SER A 94 -3.12 4.28 -13.31
N ILE A 95 -2.28 3.28 -13.01
CA ILE A 95 -2.66 2.09 -12.24
C ILE A 95 -2.79 2.44 -10.75
N PHE A 96 -1.75 3.05 -10.18
CA PHE A 96 -1.69 3.26 -8.72
C PHE A 96 -2.30 4.57 -8.27
N LYS A 97 -2.59 5.50 -9.20
CA LYS A 97 -3.18 6.83 -8.91
C LYS A 97 -2.44 7.58 -7.81
N ASP A 98 -1.11 7.45 -7.80
CA ASP A 98 -0.22 8.06 -6.80
C ASP A 98 0.58 9.19 -7.43
N ASP A 99 0.22 10.43 -7.08
CA ASP A 99 0.89 11.65 -7.56
C ASP A 99 2.22 11.92 -6.85
N SER A 100 2.54 11.16 -5.79
CA SER A 100 3.76 11.34 -5.01
C SER A 100 4.94 10.49 -5.49
N ILE A 101 4.75 9.71 -6.56
CA ILE A 101 5.82 8.98 -7.24
C ILE A 101 6.84 9.97 -7.79
N ASN A 102 8.12 9.74 -7.46
CA ASN A 102 9.19 10.54 -8.03
C ASN A 102 9.32 10.28 -9.54
N LYS A 103 9.46 11.33 -10.34
CA LYS A 103 9.62 11.21 -11.81
C LYS A 103 10.95 10.57 -12.20
N THR A 104 11.97 10.73 -11.36
CA THR A 104 13.29 10.14 -11.56
C THR A 104 13.34 8.81 -10.83
N HIS A 105 13.78 7.77 -11.54
CA HIS A 105 14.02 6.47 -10.92
C HIS A 105 15.21 6.57 -9.95
N SER A 106 15.11 5.92 -8.80
CA SER A 106 16.19 5.86 -7.81
C SER A 106 17.24 4.84 -8.21
N GLU A 107 16.81 3.70 -8.75
CA GLU A 107 17.69 2.59 -9.12
C GLU A 107 17.24 1.93 -10.42
N SER A 108 18.17 1.23 -11.08
CA SER A 108 17.86 0.34 -12.20
C SER A 108 18.65 -0.96 -12.06
N TYR A 109 17.99 -2.08 -12.36
CA TYR A 109 18.60 -3.41 -12.28
C TYR A 109 18.05 -4.32 -13.37
N ILE A 110 18.74 -5.44 -13.60
CA ILE A 110 18.30 -6.46 -14.55
C ILE A 110 17.94 -7.71 -13.77
N ARG A 111 16.71 -8.20 -13.94
CA ARG A 111 16.24 -9.45 -13.34
C ARG A 111 15.60 -10.29 -14.41
N GLU A 112 16.02 -11.55 -14.54
CA GLU A 112 15.44 -12.51 -15.48
C GLU A 112 15.37 -11.97 -16.93
N ARG A 113 16.40 -11.19 -17.31
CA ARG A 113 16.52 -10.46 -18.60
C ARG A 113 15.56 -9.27 -18.78
N ALA A 114 14.66 -9.00 -17.84
CA ALA A 114 13.88 -7.76 -17.82
C ALA A 114 14.71 -6.60 -17.24
N ARG A 115 14.57 -5.41 -17.83
CA ARG A 115 15.14 -4.17 -17.29
C ARG A 115 14.15 -3.52 -16.35
N CYS A 116 14.51 -3.43 -15.08
CA CYS A 116 13.66 -2.90 -14.03
C CYS A 116 14.16 -1.54 -13.55
N TYR A 117 13.23 -0.63 -13.28
CA TYR A 117 13.44 0.70 -12.76
C TYR A 117 12.64 0.86 -11.48
N VAL A 118 13.27 1.40 -10.44
CA VAL A 118 12.68 1.61 -9.13
C VAL A 118 12.27 3.07 -8.98
N PHE A 119 11.04 3.30 -8.55
CA PHE A 119 10.48 4.63 -8.32
C PHE A 119 9.96 4.72 -6.88
N ASP A 120 10.55 5.62 -6.10
CA ASP A 120 10.15 5.85 -4.73
C ASP A 120 9.01 6.86 -4.63
N SER A 121 8.09 6.58 -3.70
CA SER A 121 6.98 7.44 -3.30
C SER A 121 7.02 7.64 -1.78
N ARG A 122 6.07 8.40 -1.23
CA ARG A 122 5.94 8.66 0.21
C ARG A 122 5.77 7.38 1.02
N PHE A 123 4.91 6.47 0.56
CA PHE A 123 4.52 5.26 1.33
C PHE A 123 4.81 3.95 0.62
N HIS A 124 5.09 3.98 -0.67
CA HIS A 124 5.37 2.78 -1.45
C HIS A 124 6.63 2.99 -2.30
N THR A 125 7.20 1.88 -2.71
CA THR A 125 8.24 1.81 -3.73
C THR A 125 7.67 0.98 -4.88
N TYR A 126 7.75 1.52 -6.09
CA TYR A 126 7.22 0.92 -7.29
C TYR A 126 8.37 0.38 -8.13
N SER A 127 8.21 -0.81 -8.70
CA SER A 127 9.16 -1.34 -9.69
C SER A 127 8.47 -1.47 -11.04
N LEU A 128 9.07 -0.90 -12.07
CA LEU A 128 8.65 -0.96 -13.46
C LEU A 128 9.64 -1.79 -14.25
N CYS A 129 9.21 -2.94 -14.75
CA CYS A 129 10.07 -3.87 -15.48
C CYS A 129 9.60 -4.03 -16.93
N PHE A 130 10.53 -3.87 -17.87
CA PHE A 130 10.33 -4.07 -19.29
C PHE A 130 10.97 -5.39 -19.73
N LEU A 131 10.24 -6.18 -20.52
CA LEU A 131 10.76 -7.46 -21.00
C LEU A 131 11.89 -7.27 -22.04
N PRO A 132 12.84 -8.22 -22.12
CA PRO A 132 14.06 -8.08 -22.94
C PRO A 132 13.81 -7.88 -24.43
N ASN A 133 12.73 -8.45 -24.98
CA ASN A 133 12.50 -8.44 -26.42
C ASN A 133 12.06 -7.06 -26.95
N ASP A 134 11.82 -6.10 -26.07
CA ASP A 134 11.33 -4.75 -26.42
C ASP A 134 12.45 -3.73 -26.64
N PHE A 135 13.69 -4.10 -26.33
CA PHE A 135 14.89 -3.32 -26.67
C PHE A 135 15.59 -3.87 -27.92
N SER A 136 15.05 -4.92 -28.53
CA SER A 136 15.54 -5.45 -29.81
C SER A 136 15.21 -4.48 -30.94
N LEU A 137 16.24 -4.02 -31.67
CA LEU A 137 16.08 -3.19 -32.87
C LEU A 137 15.29 -3.90 -33.99
N LYS A 138 15.15 -5.23 -33.91
CA LYS A 138 14.51 -6.08 -34.93
C LYS A 138 13.00 -6.25 -34.71
N ASP A 139 12.53 -6.24 -33.46
CA ASP A 139 11.11 -6.39 -33.11
C ASP A 139 10.55 -5.08 -32.57
N LYS A 140 10.22 -4.14 -33.46
CA LYS A 140 9.64 -2.83 -33.11
C LYS A 140 8.18 -2.89 -32.65
N GLY A 141 7.57 -4.08 -32.65
CA GLY A 141 6.13 -4.25 -32.53
C GLY A 141 5.59 -4.52 -31.14
N ARG A 142 6.43 -4.86 -30.15
CA ARG A 142 5.96 -5.24 -28.81
C ARG A 142 6.63 -4.39 -27.74
N PHE A 143 5.81 -3.72 -26.94
CA PHE A 143 6.23 -2.98 -25.76
C PHE A 143 5.32 -3.39 -24.60
N TRP A 144 5.83 -4.28 -23.75
CA TRP A 144 5.14 -4.91 -22.64
C TRP A 144 6.02 -4.96 -21.41
N GLY A 145 5.39 -5.10 -20.26
CA GLY A 145 6.10 -5.15 -19.01
C GLY A 145 5.18 -5.45 -17.87
N PHE A 146 5.72 -5.31 -16.68
CA PHE A 146 4.94 -5.42 -15.47
C PHE A 146 5.37 -4.35 -14.49
N VAL A 147 4.41 -3.93 -13.68
CA VAL A 147 4.62 -3.04 -12.56
C VAL A 147 4.22 -3.72 -11.28
N THR A 148 4.98 -3.44 -10.23
CA THR A 148 4.76 -3.98 -8.89
C THR A 148 4.83 -2.85 -7.88
N GLN A 149 4.10 -3.00 -6.78
CA GLN A 149 4.07 -2.06 -5.68
C GLN A 149 4.46 -2.79 -4.39
N VAL A 150 5.42 -2.22 -3.67
CA VAL A 150 5.86 -2.73 -2.37
C VAL A 150 5.75 -1.61 -1.33
N PRO A 151 5.14 -1.86 -0.15
CA PRO A 151 5.13 -0.87 0.92
C PRO A 151 6.55 -0.52 1.36
N ASN A 152 6.83 0.76 1.54
CA ASN A 152 8.12 1.20 2.03
C ASN A 152 8.17 1.23 3.57
N TRP A 153 9.34 1.49 4.13
CA TRP A 153 9.54 1.55 5.58
C TRP A 153 8.69 2.64 6.27
N LYS A 154 8.38 3.74 5.57
CA LYS A 154 7.52 4.81 6.11
C LYS A 154 6.08 4.31 6.28
N TRP A 155 5.56 3.51 5.36
CA TRP A 155 4.25 2.87 5.50
C TRP A 155 4.22 1.88 6.66
N LEU A 156 5.28 1.08 6.83
CA LEU A 156 5.38 0.17 7.98
C LEU A 156 5.36 0.97 9.29
N PHE A 157 6.10 2.08 9.37
CA PHE A 157 6.09 2.94 10.54
C PHE A 157 4.70 3.51 10.84
N THR A 158 4.02 4.08 9.85
CA THR A 158 2.68 4.64 10.07
C THR A 158 1.65 3.57 10.38
N ARG A 159 1.78 2.36 9.83
CA ARG A 159 0.84 1.26 10.06
C ARG A 159 0.97 0.67 11.47
N PHE A 160 2.18 0.54 12.00
CA PHE A 160 2.42 -0.12 13.29
C PHE A 160 2.60 0.86 14.46
N PHE A 161 3.37 1.93 14.29
CA PHE A 161 3.74 2.81 15.41
C PHE A 161 2.73 3.92 15.66
N LEU A 162 2.05 4.43 14.62
CA LEU A 162 1.02 5.46 14.80
C LEU A 162 -0.14 4.99 15.69
N PRO A 163 -0.71 3.78 15.49
CA PRO A 163 -1.79 3.29 16.36
C PRO A 163 -1.30 3.04 17.78
N LEU A 164 -0.09 2.50 17.97
CA LEU A 164 0.49 2.30 19.29
C LEU A 164 0.67 3.62 20.05
N LEU A 165 1.15 4.67 19.36
CA LEU A 165 1.34 5.99 19.94
C LEU A 165 -0.01 6.65 20.28
N LEU A 166 -1.04 6.47 19.44
CA LEU A 166 -2.40 6.93 19.73
C LEU A 166 -3.00 6.23 20.95
N ILE A 167 -2.89 4.90 21.04
CA ILE A 167 -3.36 4.12 22.20
C ILE A 167 -2.65 4.59 23.46
N TYR A 168 -1.33 4.74 23.41
CA TYR A 168 -0.55 5.22 24.55
C TYR A 168 -0.97 6.62 24.98
N GLY A 169 -1.13 7.55 24.03
CA GLY A 169 -1.61 8.91 24.30
C GLY A 169 -3.00 8.93 24.94
N LEU A 170 -3.91 8.08 24.48
CA LEU A 170 -5.28 7.99 24.98
C LEU A 170 -5.33 7.40 26.40
N VAL A 171 -4.53 6.37 26.68
CA VAL A 171 -4.36 5.81 28.03
C VAL A 171 -3.76 6.86 28.98
N PHE A 172 -2.73 7.59 28.55
CA PHE A 172 -2.13 8.65 29.36
C PHE A 172 -3.12 9.80 29.66
N TYR A 173 -3.86 10.25 28.65
CA TYR A 173 -4.88 11.30 28.80
C TYR A 173 -5.97 10.90 29.81
N THR A 174 -6.55 9.70 29.65
CA THR A 174 -7.58 9.20 30.58
C THR A 174 -7.06 8.97 32.00
N ALA A 175 -5.81 8.53 32.17
CA ALA A 175 -5.17 8.41 33.48
C ALA A 175 -4.96 9.77 34.16
N ARG A 176 -4.62 10.81 33.39
CA ARG A 176 -4.49 12.18 33.89
C ARG A 176 -5.84 12.80 34.26
N CYS A 177 -6.88 12.66 33.43
CA CYS A 177 -8.22 13.15 33.74
C CYS A 177 -8.80 12.55 35.04
N LYS A 178 -8.52 11.27 35.33
CA LYS A 178 -8.95 10.65 36.60
C LYS A 178 -8.22 11.22 37.83
N LYS A 179 -6.97 11.66 37.68
CA LYS A 179 -6.20 12.24 38.80
C LYS A 179 -6.76 13.61 39.22
N THR A 180 -7.21 14.43 38.26
CA THR A 180 -7.76 15.76 38.54
C THR A 180 -9.12 15.71 39.25
N HIS A 181 -9.93 14.67 38.99
CA HIS A 181 -11.26 14.52 39.60
C HIS A 181 -11.23 13.96 41.04
N ILE A 182 -10.07 13.46 41.51
CA ILE A 182 -9.86 12.97 42.88
C ILE A 182 -9.30 14.07 43.80
N SER A 183 -8.69 15.12 43.24
CA SER A 183 -8.12 16.24 44.01
C SER A 183 -9.12 17.35 44.36
N GLU A 184 -10.40 17.22 44.00
CA GLU A 184 -11.48 18.17 44.34
C GLU A 184 -12.50 17.61 45.34
N ILE A 185 -12.19 16.48 46.01
CA ILE A 185 -12.98 15.95 47.14
C ILE A 185 -12.16 16.03 48.42
#